data_AF-A0A6J6N198-F1
#
_entry.id   AF-A0A6J6N198-F1
#
_cell.length_a   1.000
_cell.length_b   1.000
_cell.length_c   1.000
_cell.angle_alpha   90.00
_cell.angle_beta   90.00
_cell.angle_gamma   90.00
#
_symmetry.space_group_name_H-M   'P 1'
#
loop_
_entity.id
_entity.type
_entity.pdbx_description
1 polymer ?
#
loop_
_entity_poly.entity_id
_entity_poly.type
_entity_poly.pdbx_seq_one_letter_code
_entity_poly.pdbx_strand_id
1 'polypeptide(L)' 'MSDFRDQVKVVRGNPTPTELAAAIAVVELAVAEAAAQARAERAAPKSTWNRNSVNLRGGITPGFGQWKTTFRDGLN' A
#
# COMPACT_ATOMS: atom_id res chain seq x y z
N MET A 1 18.86 -0.05 -19.84
CA MET A 1 17.82 -0.94 -19.30
C MET A 1 18.33 -2.34 -19.54
N SER A 2 18.75 -3.08 -18.50
CA SER A 2 19.15 -4.48 -18.69
C SER A 2 17.92 -5.29 -19.10
N ASP A 3 18.04 -6.13 -20.13
CA ASP A 3 16.97 -7.04 -20.51
C ASP A 3 16.75 -8.04 -19.36
N PHE A 4 15.50 -8.47 -19.15
CA PHE A 4 15.18 -9.48 -18.12
C PHE A 4 15.86 -10.81 -18.46
N ARG A 5 15.98 -11.12 -19.76
CA ARG A 5 16.66 -12.31 -20.28
C ARG A 5 18.12 -12.41 -19.86
N ASP A 6 18.83 -11.28 -19.82
CA ASP A 6 20.26 -11.21 -19.45
C ASP A 6 20.49 -11.50 -17.95
N GLN A 7 19.43 -11.46 -17.14
CA GLN A 7 19.47 -11.66 -15.69
C GLN A 7 19.05 -13.08 -15.29
N VAL A 8 18.52 -13.87 -16.21
CA VAL A 8 18.04 -15.23 -15.93
C VAL A 8 19.18 -16.24 -16.09
N LYS A 9 19.44 -17.02 -15.04
CA LYS A 9 20.43 -18.11 -15.03
C LYS A 9 19.74 -19.47 -14.90
N VAL A 10 19.99 -20.36 -15.86
CA VAL A 10 19.60 -21.78 -15.75
C VAL A 10 20.54 -22.48 -14.77
N VAL A 11 19.98 -22.98 -13.65
CA VAL A 11 20.76 -23.64 -12.59
C VAL A 11 20.92 -25.14 -12.86
N ARG A 12 19.93 -25.78 -13.52
CA ARG A 12 19.93 -27.21 -13.82
C ARG A 12 19.17 -27.49 -15.13
N GLY A 13 19.57 -28.54 -15.84
CA GLY A 13 18.95 -28.97 -17.10
C GLY A 13 19.58 -28.33 -18.33
N ASN A 14 19.13 -28.74 -19.51
CA ASN A 14 19.54 -28.17 -20.79
C ASN A 14 18.28 -27.84 -21.62
N PRO A 15 17.51 -26.80 -21.24
CA PRO A 15 16.32 -26.41 -21.97
C PRO A 15 16.71 -25.96 -23.38
N THR A 16 15.87 -26.30 -24.35
CA THR A 16 16.01 -25.73 -25.68
C THR A 16 15.75 -24.21 -25.64
N PRO A 17 16.30 -23.42 -26.58
CA PRO A 17 16.08 -21.97 -26.62
C PRO A 17 14.59 -21.59 -26.62
N THR A 18 13.76 -22.41 -27.28
CA THR A 18 12.30 -22.22 -27.36
C THR A 18 11.64 -22.42 -26.00
N GLU A 19 12.01 -23.47 -25.26
CA GLU A 19 11.45 -23.74 -23.93
C GLU A 19 11.85 -22.66 -22.93
N LEU A 20 13.10 -22.18 -23.00
CA LEU A 20 13.55 -21.07 -22.15
C LEU A 20 12.76 -19.78 -22.46
N ALA A 21 12.56 -19.47 -23.74
CA ALA A 21 11.77 -18.30 -24.15
C ALA A 21 10.31 -18.42 -23.67
N ALA A 22 9.71 -19.62 -23.77
CA ALA A 22 8.35 -19.86 -23.29
C ALA A 22 8.25 -19.68 -21.76
N ALA A 23 9.21 -20.21 -21.00
CA ALA A 23 9.25 -20.04 -19.55
C ALA A 23 9.37 -18.56 -19.15
N ILE A 24 10.24 -17.80 -19.84
CA ILE A 24 10.40 -16.37 -19.62
C ILE A 24 9.09 -15.63 -19.89
N ALA A 25 8.41 -15.93 -21.01
CA ALA A 25 7.14 -15.29 -21.35
C ALA A 25 6.04 -15.53 -20.30
N VAL A 26 5.98 -16.73 -19.72
CA VAL A 26 5.04 -17.05 -18.63
C VAL A 26 5.36 -16.23 -17.37
N VAL A 27 6.63 -16.10 -17.01
CA VAL A 27 7.05 -15.29 -15.84
C VAL A 27 6.73 -13.81 -16.06
N GLU A 28 7.03 -13.28 -17.24
CA GLU A 28 6.71 -11.88 -17.60
C GLU A 28 5.20 -11.62 -17.52
N LEU A 29 4.37 -12.56 -18.03
CA LEU A 29 2.92 -12.47 -17.94
C LEU A 29 2.43 -12.47 -16.49
N ALA A 30 2.94 -13.38 -15.65
CA ALA A 30 2.58 -13.46 -14.24
C ALA A 30 2.97 -12.18 -13.47
N VAL A 31 4.13 -11.59 -13.77
CA VAL A 31 4.56 -10.30 -13.19
C VAL A 31 3.63 -9.17 -13.63
N ALA A 32 3.25 -9.12 -14.90
CA ALA A 32 2.31 -8.13 -15.42
C ALA A 32 0.93 -8.23 -14.76
N GLU A 33 0.43 -9.46 -14.57
CA GLU A 33 -0.83 -9.71 -13.87
C GLU A 33 -0.75 -9.27 -12.40
N ALA A 34 0.31 -9.64 -11.69
CA ALA A 34 0.53 -9.23 -10.30
C ALA A 34 0.61 -7.71 -10.16
N ALA A 35 1.26 -7.01 -11.11
CA ALA A 35 1.32 -5.56 -11.14
C ALA A 35 -0.05 -4.92 -11.40
N ALA A 36 -0.87 -5.51 -12.28
CA ALA A 36 -2.23 -5.06 -12.55
C ALA A 36 -3.13 -5.23 -11.32
N GLN A 37 -3.05 -6.38 -10.64
CA GLN A 37 -3.77 -6.63 -9.38
C GLN A 37 -3.32 -5.68 -8.26
N ALA A 38 -2.00 -5.46 -8.11
CA ALA A 38 -1.48 -4.52 -7.11
C ALA A 38 -1.99 -3.08 -7.33
N ARG A 39 -2.24 -2.68 -8.59
CA ARG A 39 -2.80 -1.39 -8.93
C ARG A 39 -4.31 -1.29 -8.64
N ALA A 40 -5.02 -2.42 -8.60
CA ALA A 40 -6.45 -2.46 -8.35
C ALA A 40 -6.84 -2.28 -6.87
N GLU A 41 -5.92 -2.47 -5.92
CA GLU A 41 -6.30 -2.65 -4.50
C GLU A 41 -5.93 -1.54 -3.53
N ARG A 42 -5.22 -0.47 -3.93
CA ARG A 42 -4.88 0.60 -2.97
C ARG A 42 -5.16 1.99 -3.52
N ALA A 43 -6.25 2.57 -3.03
CA ALA A 43 -6.39 4.02 -3.01
C ALA A 43 -5.14 4.60 -2.31
N ALA A 44 -4.49 5.59 -2.93
CA ALA A 44 -3.35 6.25 -2.32
C ALA A 44 -3.74 6.76 -0.92
N PRO A 45 -2.90 6.55 0.12
CA PRO A 45 -3.20 7.06 1.45
C PRO A 45 -3.35 8.58 1.37
N LYS A 46 -4.56 9.07 1.62
CA LYS A 46 -4.82 10.51 1.66
C LYS A 46 -4.40 11.04 3.02
N SER A 47 -3.57 12.08 3.02
CA SER A 47 -3.19 12.80 4.23
C SER A 47 -4.44 13.25 4.99
N THR A 48 -4.51 12.91 6.27
CA THR A 48 -5.58 13.32 7.17
C THR A 48 -5.19 14.56 8.01
N TRP A 49 -3.99 15.10 7.80
CA TRP A 49 -3.45 16.24 8.56
C TRP A 49 -4.28 17.52 8.42
N ASN A 50 -5.01 17.68 7.31
CA ASN A 50 -5.92 18.81 7.10
C ASN A 50 -7.37 18.53 7.54
N ARG A 51 -7.68 17.33 8.07
CA ARG A 51 -9.03 17.03 8.54
C ARG A 51 -9.30 17.83 9.80
N ASN A 52 -10.46 18.47 9.85
CA ASN A 52 -10.90 19.21 11.03
C ASN A 52 -10.93 18.27 12.25
N SER A 53 -10.17 18.61 13.29
CA SER A 53 -10.04 17.84 14.54
C SER A 53 -11.37 17.73 15.30
N VAL A 54 -12.29 18.68 15.11
CA VAL A 54 -13.66 18.67 15.67
C VAL A 54 -14.47 17.49 15.14
N ASN A 55 -14.22 17.03 13.90
CA ASN A 55 -14.88 15.87 13.33
C ASN A 55 -14.27 14.53 13.78
N LEU A 56 -13.11 14.56 14.45
CA LEU A 56 -12.33 13.39 14.83
C LEU A 56 -12.40 13.08 16.33
N ARG A 57 -12.79 14.05 17.15
CA ARG A 57 -13.00 13.88 18.59
C ARG A 57 -14.32 14.51 18.99
N GLY A 58 -15.24 13.70 19.49
CA GLY A 58 -16.39 14.23 20.22
C GLY A 58 -15.90 15.01 21.44
N GLY A 59 -16.65 16.04 21.85
CA GLY A 59 -16.34 16.82 23.05
C GLY A 59 -16.17 15.91 24.28
N ILE A 60 -15.21 16.23 25.14
CA ILE A 60 -14.99 15.48 26.40
C ILE A 60 -16.19 15.75 27.30
N THR A 61 -16.96 14.70 27.64
CA THR A 61 -18.08 14.80 28.58
C THR A 61 -17.59 14.47 30.00
N PRO A 62 -17.54 15.45 30.91
CA PRO A 62 -17.09 15.22 32.28
C PRO A 62 -18.13 14.45 33.09
N GLY A 63 -17.67 13.52 33.93
CA GLY A 63 -18.51 12.75 34.84
C GLY A 63 -18.97 13.53 36.08
N PHE A 64 -19.87 12.91 36.86
CA PHE A 64 -20.36 13.48 38.11
C PHE A 64 -19.21 13.77 39.10
N GLY A 65 -19.17 14.97 39.68
CA GLY A 65 -18.12 15.40 40.61
C GLY A 65 -16.81 15.87 39.96
N GLN A 66 -16.70 15.91 38.63
CA GLN A 66 -15.49 16.36 37.93
C GLN A 66 -15.36 17.90 37.87
N TRP A 67 -14.12 18.38 37.87
CA TRP A 67 -13.80 19.80 38.00
C TRP A 67 -14.13 20.58 36.70
N LYS A 68 -15.16 21.43 36.74
CA LYS A 68 -15.79 21.95 35.51
C LYS A 68 -15.01 22.97 34.69
N THR A 69 -13.95 23.52 35.27
CA THR A 69 -13.29 24.73 34.75
C THR A 69 -12.15 24.43 33.79
N THR A 70 -11.64 23.20 33.74
CA THR A 70 -10.45 22.83 32.96
C THR A 70 -10.75 22.40 31.53
N PHE A 71 -12.00 22.09 31.20
CA PHE A 71 -12.41 21.56 29.88
C PHE A 71 -13.33 22.52 29.10
N ARG A 72 -13.38 23.81 29.49
CA ARG A 72 -14.17 24.81 28.76
C ARG A 72 -13.65 24.89 27.32
N ASP A 73 -14.53 24.60 26.37
CA ASP A 73 -14.27 24.81 24.96
C ASP A 73 -14.15 26.32 24.67
N GLY A 74 -13.10 26.72 23.94
CA GLY A 74 -12.88 28.11 23.53
C GLY A 74 -11.99 29.00 24.42
N LEU A 75 -11.05 28.44 25.18
CA LEU A 75 -10.01 29.23 25.90
C LEU A 75 -8.62 29.19 25.23
N ASN A 76 -8.59 28.98 23.91
CA ASN A 76 -7.43 29.18 23.04
C ASN A 76 -7.81 30.09 21.87
#